data_AF-A0A9Q1FRX6-F1
#
_entry.id   AF-A0A9Q1FRX6-F1
#
_cell.length_a   1.000
_cell.length_b   1.000
_cell.length_c   1.000
_cell.angle_alpha   90.00
_cell.angle_beta   90.00
_cell.angle_gamma   90.00
#
_symmetry.space_group_name_H-M   'P 1'
#
loop_
_entity.id
_entity.type
_entity.pdbx_description
1 polymer ?
#
loop_
_entity_poly.entity_id
_entity_poly.type
_entity_poly.pdbx_seq_one_letter_code
_entity_poly.pdbx_strand_id
1 'polypeptide(L)'
;MEQDPKMTVTQELFGRMHSILNKLIPEKSEQLVKQVAELQMDTTERLQGIVDIIFEKAICEPKFASTYARMCHCIKELHAPHP
;
A
#
# COMPACT_ATOMS: atom_id res chain seq x y z
N MET A 1 -27.61 -12.40 -6.71
CA MET A 1 -26.67 -11.42 -6.12
C MET A 1 -25.50 -11.34 -7.08
N GLU A 2 -25.53 -10.38 -8.00
CA GLU A 2 -24.36 -10.04 -8.79
C GLU A 2 -23.32 -9.49 -7.82
N GLN A 3 -22.31 -10.30 -7.50
CA GLN A 3 -21.15 -9.78 -6.79
C GLN A 3 -20.38 -8.97 -7.82
N ASP A 4 -20.50 -7.64 -7.73
CA ASP A 4 -19.73 -6.71 -8.55
C ASP A 4 -18.25 -7.11 -8.52
N PRO A 5 -17.65 -7.52 -9.66
CA PRO A 5 -16.26 -8.00 -9.70
C PRO A 5 -15.25 -6.94 -9.22
N LYS A 6 -15.67 -5.68 -9.14
CA LYS A 6 -14.86 -4.56 -8.66
C LYS A 6 -14.61 -4.59 -7.14
N MET A 7 -15.54 -5.13 -6.34
CA MET A 7 -15.41 -5.13 -4.88
C MET A 7 -14.43 -6.21 -4.40
N THR A 8 -14.43 -7.37 -5.06
CA THR A 8 -13.53 -8.50 -4.74
C THR A 8 -12.07 -8.17 -5.04
N VAL A 9 -11.79 -7.49 -6.17
CA VAL A 9 -10.42 -7.10 -6.55
C VAL A 9 -9.82 -6.11 -5.55
N THR A 10 -10.63 -5.18 -5.05
CA THR A 10 -10.19 -4.16 -4.09
C THR A 10 -9.90 -4.78 -2.71
N GLN A 11 -10.73 -5.73 -2.26
CA GLN A 11 -10.46 -6.50 -1.04
C GLN A 11 -9.17 -7.33 -1.14
N GLU A 12 -8.91 -7.96 -2.28
CA GLU A 12 -7.69 -8.73 -2.49
C GLU A 12 -6.43 -7.83 -2.49
N LEU A 13 -6.54 -6.61 -3.02
CA LEU A 13 -5.50 -5.59 -3.00
C LEU A 13 -5.16 -5.17 -1.56
N PHE A 14 -6.18 -4.90 -0.73
CA PHE A 14 -5.97 -4.58 0.68
C PHE A 14 -5.39 -5.76 1.48
N GLY A 15 -5.84 -6.99 1.22
CA GLY A 15 -5.28 -8.19 1.84
C GLY A 15 -3.79 -8.38 1.53
N ARG A 16 -3.39 -8.13 0.28
CA ARG A 16 -1.97 -8.12 -0.12
C ARG A 16 -1.21 -7.00 0.59
N MET A 17 -1.76 -5.78 0.66
CA MET A 17 -1.13 -4.67 1.36
C MET A 17 -0.92 -4.97 2.85
N HIS A 18 -1.94 -5.50 3.54
CA HIS A 18 -1.80 -5.93 4.92
C HIS A 18 -0.70 -6.98 5.09
N SER A 19 -0.61 -7.95 4.17
CA SER A 19 0.44 -8.97 4.20
C SER A 19 1.84 -8.38 3.97
N ILE A 20 1.97 -7.41 3.07
CA ILE A 20 3.21 -6.66 2.78
C ILE A 20 3.63 -5.87 4.01
N LEU A 21 2.71 -5.11 4.61
CA LEU A 21 2.97 -4.29 5.80
C LEU A 21 3.27 -5.13 7.04
N ASN A 22 2.68 -6.32 7.16
CA ASN A 22 2.99 -7.25 8.26
C ASN A 22 4.35 -7.93 8.09
N LYS A 23 4.83 -8.05 6.84
CA LYS A 23 6.19 -8.50 6.51
C LYS A 23 7.17 -7.33 6.39
N LEU A 24 6.78 -6.13 6.81
CA LEU A 24 7.61 -4.94 6.72
C LEU A 24 8.71 -4.95 7.78
N ILE A 25 9.84 -5.51 7.39
CA ILE A 25 11.12 -5.44 8.08
C ILE A 25 12.00 -4.47 7.29
N PRO A 26 12.78 -3.58 7.92
CA PRO A 26 13.65 -2.61 7.23
C PRO A 26 14.51 -3.25 6.12
N GLU A 27 14.94 -4.49 6.32
CA GLU A 27 15.75 -5.28 5.39
C GLU A 27 15.01 -5.65 4.08
N LYS A 28 13.67 -5.69 4.07
CA LYS A 28 12.85 -6.04 2.89
C LYS A 28 12.03 -4.87 2.34
N SER A 29 12.26 -3.65 2.82
CA SER A 29 11.54 -2.45 2.39
C SER A 29 11.50 -2.28 0.87
N GLU A 30 12.62 -2.50 0.17
CA GLU A 30 12.70 -2.36 -1.29
C GLU A 30 11.85 -3.39 -2.05
N GLN A 31 11.88 -4.66 -1.62
CA GLN A 31 11.04 -5.73 -2.17
C GLN A 31 9.55 -5.48 -1.93
N LEU A 32 9.20 -4.88 -0.79
CA LEU A 32 7.83 -4.53 -0.45
C LEU A 32 7.35 -3.33 -1.26
N VAL A 33 8.19 -2.31 -1.45
CA VAL A 33 7.90 -1.18 -2.35
C VAL A 33 7.64 -1.67 -3.77
N LYS A 34 8.43 -2.63 -4.27
CA LYS A 34 8.19 -3.25 -5.58
C LYS A 34 6.82 -3.93 -5.66
N GLN A 35 6.44 -4.69 -4.64
CA GLN A 35 5.12 -5.32 -4.61
C GLN A 35 3.99 -4.29 -4.54
N VAL A 36 4.16 -3.19 -3.82
CA VAL A 36 3.18 -2.10 -3.80
C VAL A 36 3.14 -1.35 -5.14
N ALA A 37 4.28 -1.22 -5.83
CA ALA A 37 4.34 -0.66 -7.17
C ALA A 37 3.61 -1.52 -8.21
N GLU A 38 3.60 -2.84 -8.02
CA GLU A 38 2.84 -3.78 -8.86
C GLU A 38 1.34 -3.83 -8.50
N LEU A 39 0.92 -3.25 -7.37
CA LEU A 39 -0.48 -3.13 -7.02
C LEU A 39 -1.14 -2.02 -7.86
N GLN A 40 -2.20 -2.40 -8.56
CA GLN A 40 -3.03 -1.52 -9.39
C GLN A 40 -3.90 -0.58 -8.53
N MET A 41 -3.28 0.54 -8.11
CA MET A 41 -3.90 1.64 -7.37
C MET A 41 -4.54 2.67 -8.33
N ASP A 42 -5.41 2.20 -9.23
CA ASP A 42 -5.97 3.03 -10.30
C ASP A 42 -7.15 3.92 -9.86
N THR A 43 -7.66 3.75 -8.63
CA THR A 43 -8.82 4.51 -8.12
C THR A 43 -8.51 5.16 -6.78
N THR A 44 -9.12 6.34 -6.56
CA THR A 44 -9.02 7.09 -5.30
C THR A 44 -9.40 6.24 -4.09
N GLU A 45 -10.41 5.39 -4.21
CA GLU A 45 -10.87 4.51 -3.13
C GLU A 45 -9.79 3.50 -2.70
N ARG A 46 -9.05 2.93 -3.67
CA ARG A 46 -7.92 2.03 -3.39
C ARG A 46 -6.77 2.79 -2.75
N LEU A 47 -6.42 3.95 -3.29
CA LEU A 47 -5.36 4.81 -2.75
C LEU A 47 -5.66 5.22 -1.30
N GLN A 48 -6.89 5.68 -1.04
CA GLN A 48 -7.34 6.07 0.28
C GLN A 48 -7.25 4.91 1.28
N GLY A 49 -7.72 3.71 0.90
CA GLY A 49 -7.62 2.53 1.75
C GLY A 49 -6.17 2.10 2.01
N ILE A 50 -5.28 2.17 1.02
CA ILE A 50 -3.85 1.88 1.22
C ILE A 50 -3.21 2.87 2.19
N VAL A 51 -3.49 4.16 2.02
CA VAL A 51 -2.98 5.21 2.93
C VAL A 51 -3.48 5.00 4.35
N ASP A 52 -4.77 4.67 4.52
CA ASP A 52 -5.37 4.42 5.84
C ASP A 52 -4.68 3.24 6.56
N ILE A 53 -4.45 2.13 5.84
CA ILE A 53 -3.75 0.96 6.40
C ILE A 53 -2.31 1.31 6.80
N ILE A 54 -1.58 2.07 5.98
CA ILE A 54 -0.22 2.52 6.31
C ILE A 54 -0.25 3.41 7.56
N PHE A 55 -1.23 4.31 7.66
CA PHE A 55 -1.37 5.23 8.78
C PHE A 55 -1.68 4.49 10.08
N GLU A 56 -2.64 3.55 10.04
CA GLU A 56 -3.00 2.71 11.17
C GLU A 56 -1.80 1.88 11.65
N LYS A 57 -1.01 1.33 10.70
CA LYS A 57 0.24 0.63 11.01
C LYS A 57 1.33 1.54 11.57
N ALA A 58 1.46 2.77 11.10
CA ALA A 58 2.40 3.74 11.63
C ALA A 58 2.05 4.16 13.08
N ILE A 59 0.75 4.24 13.41
CA ILE A 59 0.28 4.49 14.77
C ILE A 59 0.56 3.28 15.67
N CYS A 60 0.29 2.08 15.17
CA CYS A 60 0.52 0.84 15.92
C CYS A 60 2.02 0.55 16.12
N GLU A 61 2.85 0.89 15.14
CA GLU A 61 4.29 0.64 15.14
C GLU A 61 5.10 1.91 14.80
N PRO A 62 5.18 2.89 15.73
CA PRO A 62 5.85 4.17 15.48
C PRO A 62 7.34 4.03 15.17
N LYS A 63 7.99 2.94 15.62
CA LYS A 63 9.37 2.55 15.27
C LYS A 63 9.60 2.41 13.76
N PHE A 64 8.56 2.12 12.98
CA PHE A 64 8.63 1.95 11.53
C PHE A 64 8.02 3.12 10.75
N ALA A 65 7.61 4.19 11.45
CA ALA A 65 7.04 5.40 10.84
C ALA A 65 7.91 5.94 9.68
N SER A 66 9.23 5.98 9.87
CA SER A 66 10.18 6.42 8.83
C SER A 66 10.18 5.51 7.59
N THR A 67 9.98 4.20 7.77
CA THR A 67 9.88 3.24 6.66
C THR A 67 8.57 3.43 5.90
N TYR A 68 7.46 3.60 6.62
CA TYR A 68 6.15 3.89 6.03
C TYR A 68 6.17 5.22 5.24
N ALA A 69 6.82 6.25 5.77
CA ALA A 69 6.99 7.53 5.07
C ALA A 69 7.79 7.36 3.76
N ARG A 70 8.87 6.57 3.79
CA ARG A 70 9.66 6.24 2.60
C ARG A 70 8.85 5.46 1.57
N MET A 71 7.97 4.55 2.00
CA MET A 71 7.05 3.86 1.10
C MET A 71 6.06 4.82 0.43
N CYS A 72 5.42 5.70 1.19
CA CYS A 72 4.54 6.74 0.63
C CYS A 72 5.27 7.61 -0.40
N HIS A 73 6.54 7.92 -0.16
CA HIS A 73 7.36 8.65 -1.11
C HIS A 73 7.59 7.87 -2.42
N CYS A 74 7.98 6.60 -2.34
CA CYS A 74 8.15 5.76 -3.53
C CYS A 74 6.84 5.60 -4.32
N ILE A 75 5.70 5.41 -3.63
CA ILE A 75 4.38 5.34 -4.27
C ILE A 75 4.07 6.64 -5.01
N LYS A 76 4.32 7.79 -4.38
CA LYS A 76 4.15 9.10 -5.01
C LYS A 76 5.04 9.25 -6.24
N GLU A 77 6.30 8.82 -6.20
CA GLU A 77 7.21 8.92 -7.35
C GLU A 77 6.78 8.01 -8.51
N LEU A 78 6.27 6.80 -8.22
CA LEU A 78 5.73 5.88 -9.22
C LEU A 78 4.44 6.38 -9.88
N HIS A 79 3.58 7.06 -9.11
CA HIS A 79 2.31 7.61 -9.59
C HIS A 79 2.41 9.08 -10.03
N ALA A 80 3.58 9.71 -9.91
CA ALA A 80 3.79 11.04 -10.44
C ALA A 80 3.78 10.94 -11.96
N PRO A 81 2.90 11.69 -12.67
CA PRO A 81 3.01 11.79 -14.11
C PRO A 81 4.37 12.40 -14.41
N HIS A 82 5.21 11.67 -15.17
CA HIS A 82 6.38 12.27 -15.79
C HIS A 82 5.91 13.51 -16.59
N PRO A 83 6.58 14.66 -16.45
CA PRO A 83 6.25 15.86 -17.23
C PRO A 83 6.43 15.65 -18.73
#